data_AF-A0A246T341-F1
#
_entry.id   AF-A0A246T341-F1
#
_cell.length_a   1.000
_cell.length_b   1.000
_cell.length_c   1.000
_cell.angle_alpha   90.00
_cell.angle_beta   90.00
_cell.angle_gamma   90.00
#
_symmetry.space_group_name_H-M   'P 1'
#
loop_
_entity.id
_entity.type
_entity.pdbx_description
1 polymer ?
#
loop_
_entity_poly.entity_id
_entity_poly.type
_entity_poly.pdbx_seq_one_letter_code
_entity_poly.pdbx_strand_id
1 'polypeptide(L)'
;MVIAYNAAVFRFKEDDFPNNGRRNVLVMGDSTGRDFVNIIEEARRQRDYNLIYRDDYECPSKAPPSAKLTRLFDEADVFIIVYIAAPCAGQLVADIGAENAKKLIVVGPKHFGYNLNPFLRTPSDERAAARAKVLPSVVDENNIQRATLPPGGKFIDLLHLVGRDGTTLPVFDENGHFLSQDRVHLTKPGAIYFAQRIFTDPALAALH
;
A
#
# COMPACT_ATOMS: atom_id res chain seq x y z
N MET A 1 -10.27 -2.42 -17.81
CA MET A 1 -9.70 -1.11 -18.18
C MET A 1 -8.61 -0.80 -17.17
N VAL A 2 -7.34 -0.97 -17.56
CA VAL A 2 -6.21 -0.60 -16.71
C VAL A 2 -5.94 0.87 -16.96
N ILE A 3 -6.08 1.71 -15.94
CA ILE A 3 -5.86 3.14 -16.08
C ILE A 3 -4.36 3.40 -16.15
N ALA A 4 -3.92 4.17 -17.14
CA ALA A 4 -2.51 4.37 -17.47
C ALA A 4 -1.65 4.79 -16.27
N TYR A 5 -2.20 5.61 -15.36
CA TYR A 5 -1.53 6.00 -14.12
C TYR A 5 -1.20 4.81 -13.22
N ASN A 6 -2.15 3.90 -13.02
CA ASN A 6 -1.96 2.74 -12.15
C ASN A 6 -0.96 1.73 -12.71
N ALA A 7 -0.91 1.58 -14.04
CA ALA A 7 0.02 0.68 -14.72
C ALA A 7 1.44 1.22 -14.85
N ALA A 8 1.65 2.53 -14.71
CA ALA A 8 2.97 3.13 -14.89
C ALA A 8 4.03 2.51 -13.97
N VAL A 9 3.61 1.98 -12.81
CA VAL A 9 4.48 1.33 -11.82
C VAL A 9 5.14 0.04 -12.29
N PHE A 10 4.67 -0.56 -13.39
CA PHE A 10 5.30 -1.78 -13.92
C PHE A 10 6.74 -1.56 -14.37
N ARG A 11 7.19 -0.32 -14.55
CA ARG A 11 8.61 0.00 -14.75
C ARG A 11 9.51 -0.28 -13.52
N PHE A 12 8.91 -0.57 -12.37
CA PHE A 12 9.63 -1.05 -11.18
C PHE A 12 9.58 -2.58 -11.06
N LYS A 13 8.99 -3.29 -12.04
CA LYS A 13 8.94 -4.74 -12.06
C LYS A 13 10.21 -5.29 -12.69
N GLU A 14 11.24 -5.38 -11.86
CA GLU A 14 12.53 -5.95 -12.22
C GLU A 14 12.74 -7.33 -11.56
N ASP A 15 13.68 -8.10 -12.10
CA ASP A 15 14.00 -9.44 -11.60
C ASP A 15 15.18 -9.47 -10.64
N ASP A 16 15.98 -8.39 -10.56
CA ASP A 16 17.17 -8.30 -9.71
C ASP A 16 17.39 -6.85 -9.23
N PHE A 17 17.90 -6.66 -8.02
CA PHE A 17 18.24 -5.31 -7.52
C PHE A 17 19.56 -4.83 -8.13
N PRO A 18 19.74 -3.52 -8.38
CA PRO A 18 21.02 -2.99 -8.83
C PRO A 18 22.04 -3.05 -7.69
N ASN A 19 23.26 -3.51 -7.99
CA ASN A 19 24.36 -3.52 -7.03
C ASN A 19 25.04 -2.15 -6.93
N ASN A 20 24.39 -1.21 -6.23
CA ASN A 20 24.86 0.17 -6.07
C ASN A 20 25.01 0.61 -4.59
N GLY A 21 24.90 -0.34 -3.65
CA GLY A 21 25.03 -0.09 -2.21
C GLY A 21 23.85 0.64 -1.54
N ARG A 22 22.80 0.99 -2.29
CA ARG A 22 21.56 1.54 -1.72
C ARG A 22 20.70 0.41 -1.16
N ARG A 23 19.85 0.75 -0.19
CA ARG A 23 18.90 -0.18 0.42
C ARG A 23 17.96 -0.76 -0.63
N ASN A 24 17.67 -2.05 -0.53
CA ASN A 24 16.74 -2.77 -1.41
C ASN A 24 15.35 -2.88 -0.77
N VAL A 25 14.34 -2.33 -1.44
CA VAL A 25 12.95 -2.32 -0.97
C VAL A 25 12.09 -3.10 -1.95
N LEU A 26 11.50 -4.19 -1.47
CA LEU A 26 10.60 -5.04 -2.24
C LEU A 26 9.15 -4.76 -1.84
N VAL A 27 8.36 -4.22 -2.76
CA VAL A 27 6.91 -4.05 -2.60
C VAL A 27 6.20 -5.21 -3.30
N MET A 28 5.37 -5.94 -2.57
CA MET A 28 4.54 -7.01 -3.08
C MET A 28 3.07 -6.69 -2.89
N GLY A 29 2.28 -6.87 -3.94
CA GLY A 29 0.86 -6.56 -3.90
C GLY A 29 0.18 -6.66 -5.25
N ASP A 30 -1.14 -6.75 -5.21
CA ASP A 30 -2.00 -6.72 -6.40
C ASP A 30 -2.16 -5.27 -6.93
N SER A 31 -3.34 -4.94 -7.44
CA SER A 31 -3.64 -3.59 -7.87
C SER A 31 -3.54 -2.54 -6.76
N THR A 32 -3.70 -2.92 -5.50
CA THR A 32 -3.53 -2.03 -4.35
C THR A 32 -2.07 -1.76 -4.01
N GLY A 33 -1.19 -2.75 -4.27
CA GLY A 33 0.26 -2.55 -4.25
C GLY A 33 0.72 -1.49 -5.24
N ARG A 34 0.11 -1.46 -6.43
CA ARG A 34 0.39 -0.40 -7.43
C ARG A 34 0.04 0.99 -6.92
N ASP A 35 -1.08 1.15 -6.21
CA ASP A 35 -1.41 2.43 -5.59
C ASP A 35 -0.35 2.85 -4.56
N PHE A 36 0.17 1.91 -3.77
CA PHE A 36 1.22 2.20 -2.81
C PHE A 36 2.55 2.58 -3.49
N VAL A 37 2.91 1.93 -4.59
CA VAL A 37 4.09 2.33 -5.38
C VAL A 37 3.92 3.73 -5.98
N ASN A 38 2.72 4.07 -6.45
CA ASN A 38 2.41 5.44 -6.87
C ASN A 38 2.54 6.44 -5.71
N ILE A 39 2.08 6.09 -4.51
CA ILE A 39 2.27 6.93 -3.30
C ILE A 39 3.77 7.18 -3.03
N ILE A 40 4.60 6.13 -3.10
CA ILE A 40 6.07 6.26 -2.99
C ILE A 40 6.61 7.24 -4.04
N GLU A 41 6.14 7.12 -5.28
CA GLU A 41 6.62 7.94 -6.38
C GLU A 41 6.24 9.41 -6.23
N GLU A 42 4.99 9.71 -5.87
CA GLU A 42 4.51 11.08 -5.66
C GLU A 42 5.22 11.73 -4.46
N ALA A 43 5.64 10.93 -3.47
CA ALA A 43 6.50 11.38 -2.38
C ALA A 43 7.98 11.55 -2.79
N ARG A 44 8.36 11.13 -4.01
CA ARG A 44 9.74 11.07 -4.53
C ARG A 44 10.69 10.18 -3.74
N ARG A 45 10.17 9.22 -2.97
CA ARG A 45 10.95 8.36 -2.06
C ARG A 45 11.68 7.22 -2.76
N GLN A 46 11.26 6.84 -3.96
CA GLN A 46 12.00 5.90 -4.83
C GLN A 46 13.43 6.38 -5.18
N ARG A 47 13.77 7.64 -4.91
CA ARG A 47 15.11 8.19 -5.11
C ARG A 47 16.08 7.89 -3.96
N ASP A 48 15.59 7.33 -2.87
CA ASP A 48 16.37 7.10 -1.64
C ASP A 48 16.84 5.63 -1.56
N TYR A 49 16.09 4.69 -2.15
CA TYR A 49 16.39 3.25 -2.20
C TYR A 49 16.18 2.61 -3.59
N ASN A 50 16.65 1.38 -3.78
CA ASN A 50 16.31 0.56 -4.93
C ASN A 50 14.92 -0.03 -4.72
N LEU A 51 13.97 0.36 -5.56
CA LEU A 51 12.58 -0.08 -5.45
C LEU A 51 12.26 -1.13 -6.51
N ILE A 52 11.80 -2.30 -6.07
CA ILE A 52 11.20 -3.31 -6.96
C ILE A 52 9.75 -3.55 -6.52
N TYR A 53 8.86 -3.66 -7.51
CA TYR A 53 7.46 -4.02 -7.33
C TYR A 53 7.16 -5.38 -7.97
N ARG A 54 6.47 -6.26 -7.23
CA ARG A 54 6.06 -7.60 -7.67
C ARG A 54 4.58 -7.85 -7.40
N ASP A 55 3.85 -8.27 -8.43
CA ASP A 55 2.45 -8.71 -8.38
C ASP A 55 2.29 -10.22 -8.58
N ASP A 56 3.42 -10.94 -8.66
CA ASP A 56 3.50 -12.39 -8.81
C ASP A 56 3.80 -13.12 -7.49
N TYR A 57 3.81 -12.41 -6.35
CA TYR A 57 3.68 -13.03 -5.04
C TYR A 57 2.21 -13.40 -4.82
N GLU A 58 1.92 -14.68 -4.62
CA GLU A 58 0.56 -15.16 -4.43
C GLU A 58 0.23 -15.33 -2.94
N CYS A 59 -0.90 -14.73 -2.53
CA CYS A 59 -1.42 -14.88 -1.18
C CYS A 59 -2.94 -15.09 -1.20
N PRO A 60 -3.46 -16.18 -0.57
CA PRO A 60 -2.70 -17.31 -0.03
C PRO A 60 -1.94 -18.04 -1.15
N SER A 61 -0.74 -18.52 -0.83
CA SER A 61 0.12 -19.22 -1.79
C SER A 61 -0.53 -20.52 -2.21
N LYS A 62 -0.46 -20.78 -3.52
CA LYS A 62 -0.79 -22.08 -4.12
C LYS A 62 0.45 -22.91 -4.42
N ALA A 63 1.63 -22.29 -4.39
CA ALA A 63 2.91 -22.88 -4.75
C ALA A 63 4.07 -22.10 -4.08
N PRO A 64 5.23 -22.73 -3.85
CA PRO A 64 6.41 -22.04 -3.35
C PRO A 64 6.80 -20.84 -4.22
N PRO A 65 7.45 -19.81 -3.66
CA PRO A 65 7.98 -18.69 -4.43
C PRO A 65 8.84 -19.16 -5.61
N SER A 66 8.74 -18.47 -6.74
CA SER A 66 9.59 -18.75 -7.88
C SER A 66 11.06 -18.45 -7.58
N ALA A 67 12.00 -19.10 -8.28
CA ALA A 67 13.43 -18.83 -8.08
C ALA A 67 13.81 -17.36 -8.29
N LYS A 68 13.06 -16.61 -9.13
CA LYS A 68 13.23 -15.17 -9.29
C LYS A 68 12.86 -14.42 -8.02
N LEU A 69 11.69 -14.74 -7.48
CA LEU A 69 11.19 -14.09 -6.27
C LEU A 69 12.03 -14.46 -5.04
N THR A 70 12.51 -15.70 -4.95
CA THR A 70 13.45 -16.12 -3.91
C THR A 70 14.74 -15.29 -3.92
N ARG A 71 15.33 -15.01 -5.10
CA ARG A 71 16.50 -14.12 -5.17
C ARG A 71 16.21 -12.72 -4.64
N LEU A 72 15.06 -12.15 -5.02
CA LEU A 72 14.63 -10.86 -4.50
C LEU A 72 14.44 -10.90 -2.96
N PHE A 73 14.02 -12.03 -2.39
CA PHE A 73 13.90 -12.19 -0.95
C PHE A 73 15.27 -12.19 -0.26
N ASP A 74 16.25 -12.89 -0.84
CA ASP A 74 17.61 -12.95 -0.30
C ASP A 74 18.30 -11.58 -0.28
N GLU A 75 17.98 -10.71 -1.25
CA GLU A 75 18.61 -9.40 -1.43
C GLU A 75 17.85 -8.23 -0.78
N ALA A 76 16.59 -8.42 -0.38
CA ALA A 76 15.77 -7.35 0.15
C ALA A 76 16.12 -6.98 1.61
N ASP A 77 16.24 -5.68 1.85
CA ASP A 77 16.43 -5.12 3.19
C ASP A 77 15.10 -4.80 3.89
N VAL A 78 14.07 -4.49 3.09
CA VAL A 78 12.72 -4.17 3.55
C VAL A 78 11.70 -4.84 2.65
N PHE A 79 10.73 -5.50 3.28
CA PHE A 79 9.59 -6.10 2.61
C PHE A 79 8.36 -5.27 2.91
N ILE A 80 7.64 -4.86 1.88
CA ILE A 80 6.37 -4.16 2.02
C ILE A 80 5.32 -5.02 1.35
N ILE A 81 4.27 -5.37 2.08
CA ILE A 81 3.16 -6.12 1.53
C ILE A 81 1.86 -5.32 1.59
N VAL A 82 1.15 -5.30 0.46
CA VAL A 82 -0.07 -4.52 0.27
C VAL A 82 -1.11 -5.40 -0.43
N TYR A 83 -1.99 -6.00 0.35
CA TYR A 83 -3.13 -6.79 -0.14
C TYR A 83 -4.39 -6.43 0.63
N ILE A 84 -5.52 -6.52 -0.08
CA ILE A 84 -6.86 -6.51 0.51
C ILE A 84 -7.32 -7.96 0.68
N ALA A 85 -8.11 -8.24 1.72
CA ALA A 85 -8.81 -9.52 1.94
C ALA A 85 -7.99 -10.80 2.22
N ALA A 86 -6.67 -10.73 2.47
CA ALA A 86 -5.91 -11.90 2.96
C ALA A 86 -4.77 -11.50 3.93
N PRO A 87 -4.65 -12.13 5.12
CA PRO A 87 -3.54 -11.90 6.03
C PRO A 87 -2.28 -12.66 5.56
N CYS A 88 -1.51 -12.01 4.71
CA CYS A 88 -0.35 -12.60 4.03
C CYS A 88 0.96 -12.52 4.83
N ALA A 89 0.97 -11.75 5.92
CA ALA A 89 2.19 -11.46 6.66
C ALA A 89 2.86 -12.72 7.23
N GLY A 90 2.07 -13.64 7.81
CA GLY A 90 2.58 -14.91 8.33
C GLY A 90 3.17 -15.80 7.24
N GLN A 91 2.52 -15.86 6.07
CA GLN A 91 3.02 -16.63 4.94
C GLN A 91 4.33 -16.03 4.41
N LEU A 92 4.38 -14.70 4.23
CA LEU A 92 5.59 -14.05 3.76
C LEU A 92 6.75 -14.27 4.72
N VAL A 93 6.53 -14.19 6.04
CA VAL A 93 7.55 -14.51 7.03
C VAL A 93 8.03 -15.96 6.94
N ALA A 94 7.15 -16.91 6.62
CA ALA A 94 7.56 -18.30 6.35
C ALA A 94 8.43 -18.41 5.09
N ASP A 95 8.14 -17.62 4.06
CA ASP A 95 8.88 -17.62 2.78
C ASP A 95 10.25 -16.93 2.88
N ILE A 96 10.35 -15.84 3.65
CA ILE A 96 11.59 -15.02 3.79
C ILE A 96 12.45 -15.39 5.01
N GLY A 97 11.97 -16.28 5.88
CA GLY A 97 12.61 -16.62 7.16
C GLY A 97 12.17 -15.72 8.34
N ALA A 98 11.98 -16.34 9.50
CA ALA A 98 11.45 -15.68 10.71
C ALA A 98 12.34 -14.52 11.21
N GLU A 99 13.65 -14.62 11.02
CA GLU A 99 14.64 -13.58 11.36
C GLU A 99 14.46 -12.29 10.56
N ASN A 100 13.81 -12.36 9.39
CA ASN A 100 13.49 -11.24 8.53
C ASN A 100 12.13 -10.60 8.85
N ALA A 101 11.35 -11.13 9.81
CA ALA A 101 10.05 -10.56 10.19
C ALA A 101 10.13 -9.08 10.60
N LYS A 102 11.22 -8.65 11.23
CA LYS A 102 11.46 -7.24 11.60
C LYS A 102 11.65 -6.28 10.42
N LYS A 103 11.92 -6.82 9.22
CA LYS A 103 12.03 -6.08 7.95
C LYS A 103 10.68 -5.94 7.24
N LEU A 104 9.65 -6.61 7.73
CA LEU A 104 8.31 -6.60 7.13
C LEU A 104 7.50 -5.39 7.58
N ILE A 105 6.90 -4.72 6.59
CA ILE A 105 5.89 -3.69 6.74
C ILE A 105 4.64 -4.16 6.00
N VAL A 106 3.53 -4.25 6.71
CA VAL A 106 2.20 -4.51 6.15
C VAL A 106 1.47 -3.19 6.03
N VAL A 107 0.97 -2.87 4.83
CA VAL A 107 0.16 -1.68 4.59
C VAL A 107 -1.31 -2.09 4.60
N GLY A 108 -2.06 -1.56 5.57
CA GLY A 108 -3.49 -1.81 5.71
C GLY A 108 -4.29 -1.29 4.50
N PRO A 109 -5.55 -1.72 4.38
CA PRO A 109 -6.37 -1.42 3.21
C PRO A 109 -6.83 0.04 3.17
N LYS A 110 -7.29 0.46 1.98
CA LYS A 110 -8.06 1.68 1.77
C LYS A 110 -9.30 1.38 0.94
N HIS A 111 -10.44 1.95 1.30
CA HIS A 111 -11.68 1.79 0.53
C HIS A 111 -12.66 2.94 0.78
N PHE A 112 -13.16 3.57 -0.28
CA PHE A 112 -14.06 4.74 -0.20
C PHE A 112 -15.54 4.34 -0.21
N GLY A 113 -15.89 3.29 0.54
CA GLY A 113 -17.28 2.89 0.80
C GLY A 113 -18.07 2.29 -0.36
N TYR A 114 -19.39 2.46 -0.33
CA TYR A 114 -20.30 1.79 -1.28
C TYR A 114 -20.41 2.50 -2.62
N ASN A 115 -20.38 3.84 -2.65
CA ASN A 115 -20.65 4.60 -3.87
C ASN A 115 -20.03 6.01 -3.80
N LEU A 116 -19.37 6.44 -4.87
CA LEU A 116 -18.83 7.81 -5.00
C LEU A 116 -19.80 8.78 -5.70
N ASN A 117 -20.82 8.28 -6.40
CA ASN A 117 -21.75 9.12 -7.17
C ASN A 117 -22.44 10.24 -6.37
N PRO A 118 -22.85 10.03 -5.10
CA PRO A 118 -23.45 11.11 -4.31
C PRO A 118 -22.53 12.33 -4.17
N PHE A 119 -21.22 12.12 -4.13
CA PHE A 119 -20.23 13.18 -3.94
C PHE A 119 -19.99 14.01 -5.22
N LEU A 120 -20.41 13.54 -6.39
CA LEU A 120 -20.31 14.32 -7.64
C LEU A 120 -21.09 15.65 -7.57
N ARG A 121 -22.10 15.70 -6.71
CA ARG A 121 -22.95 16.88 -6.49
C ARG A 121 -22.55 17.71 -5.27
N THR A 122 -21.48 17.34 -4.57
CA THR A 122 -21.01 18.09 -3.40
C THR A 122 -20.51 19.48 -3.83
N PRO A 123 -21.12 20.56 -3.30
CA PRO A 123 -20.65 21.94 -3.51
C PRO A 123 -19.18 22.09 -3.13
N SER A 124 -18.45 22.95 -3.84
CA SER A 124 -16.99 23.09 -3.66
C SER A 124 -16.57 23.46 -2.24
N ASP A 125 -17.37 24.29 -1.57
CA ASP A 125 -17.18 24.73 -0.18
C ASP A 125 -17.47 23.63 0.86
N GLU A 126 -18.23 22.60 0.50
CA GLU A 126 -18.51 21.44 1.37
C GLU A 126 -17.53 20.27 1.16
N ARG A 127 -16.76 20.25 0.07
CA ARG A 127 -15.89 19.10 -0.31
C ARG A 127 -14.86 18.75 0.76
N ALA A 128 -14.32 19.75 1.46
CA ALA A 128 -13.32 19.51 2.51
C ALA A 128 -13.87 18.67 3.68
N ALA A 129 -15.17 18.74 3.95
CA ALA A 129 -15.84 17.99 5.01
C ALA A 129 -16.41 16.64 4.53
N ALA A 130 -16.44 16.39 3.21
CA ALA A 130 -17.06 15.20 2.67
C ALA A 130 -16.24 13.93 2.94
N ARG A 131 -16.87 12.95 3.60
CA ARG A 131 -16.25 11.67 3.96
C ARG A 131 -17.09 10.50 3.47
N ALA A 132 -16.42 9.46 2.98
CA ALA A 132 -17.04 8.19 2.65
C ALA A 132 -16.89 7.22 3.82
N LYS A 133 -17.99 6.57 4.21
CA LYS A 133 -17.95 5.49 5.20
C LYS A 133 -17.24 4.27 4.61
N VAL A 134 -16.19 3.81 5.26
CA VAL A 134 -15.46 2.58 4.90
C VAL A 134 -16.40 1.38 5.10
N LEU A 135 -16.29 0.37 4.23
CA LEU A 135 -17.08 -0.85 4.37
C LEU A 135 -16.71 -1.57 5.67
N PRO A 136 -17.67 -2.11 6.46
CA PRO A 136 -17.36 -2.85 7.67
C PRO A 136 -16.36 -3.98 7.44
N SER A 137 -16.49 -4.73 6.34
CA SER A 137 -15.55 -5.80 5.98
C SER A 137 -14.11 -5.32 5.81
N VAL A 138 -13.91 -4.09 5.29
CA VAL A 138 -12.57 -3.51 5.11
C VAL A 138 -11.97 -3.08 6.45
N VAL A 139 -12.82 -2.61 7.38
CA VAL A 139 -12.40 -2.34 8.77
C VAL A 139 -12.00 -3.64 9.46
N ASP A 140 -12.79 -4.70 9.30
CA ASP A 140 -12.51 -6.02 9.86
C ASP A 140 -11.20 -6.59 9.29
N GLU A 141 -10.99 -6.49 7.98
CA GLU A 141 -9.74 -6.90 7.32
C GLU A 141 -8.52 -6.13 7.84
N ASN A 142 -8.62 -4.80 8.01
CA ASN A 142 -7.56 -3.98 8.61
C ASN A 142 -7.19 -4.50 10.00
N ASN A 143 -8.20 -4.78 10.83
CA ASN A 143 -8.01 -5.29 12.18
C ASN A 143 -7.41 -6.70 12.19
N ILE A 144 -7.85 -7.58 11.30
CA ILE A 144 -7.30 -8.94 11.15
C ILE A 144 -5.83 -8.88 10.74
N GLN A 145 -5.48 -8.08 9.74
CA GLN A 145 -4.07 -7.94 9.31
C GLN A 145 -3.19 -7.40 10.44
N ARG A 146 -3.69 -6.42 11.20
CA ARG A 146 -2.99 -5.87 12.37
C ARG A 146 -2.82 -6.91 13.48
N ALA A 147 -3.86 -7.68 13.77
CA ALA A 147 -3.86 -8.69 14.84
C ALA A 147 -3.01 -9.93 14.50
N THR A 148 -2.82 -10.22 13.22
CA THR A 148 -2.06 -11.38 12.73
C THR A 148 -0.63 -11.03 12.32
N LEU A 149 -0.18 -9.82 12.66
CA LEU A 149 1.16 -9.34 12.35
C LEU A 149 2.22 -10.20 13.07
N PRO A 150 3.22 -10.73 12.36
CA PRO A 150 4.31 -11.48 12.97
C PRO A 150 5.13 -10.62 13.95
N PRO A 151 5.75 -11.22 14.99
CA PRO A 151 6.60 -10.50 15.93
C PRO A 151 7.68 -9.67 15.23
N GLY A 152 7.77 -8.39 15.60
CA GLY A 152 8.73 -7.44 15.02
C GLY A 152 8.30 -6.82 13.67
N GLY A 153 7.30 -7.39 13.00
CA GLY A 153 6.68 -6.77 11.83
C GLY A 153 6.03 -5.44 12.19
N LYS A 154 5.86 -4.57 11.19
CA LYS A 154 5.22 -3.26 11.35
C LYS A 154 3.94 -3.19 10.53
N PHE A 155 2.95 -2.47 11.02
CA PHE A 155 1.66 -2.30 10.34
C PHE A 155 1.33 -0.82 10.19
N ILE A 156 0.91 -0.42 8.99
CA ILE A 156 0.45 0.93 8.68
C ILE A 156 -1.06 0.91 8.55
N ASP A 157 -1.74 1.54 9.49
CA ASP A 157 -3.20 1.65 9.51
C ASP A 157 -3.64 2.85 8.67
N LEU A 158 -3.84 2.65 7.36
CA LEU A 158 -4.27 3.73 6.46
C LEU A 158 -5.62 4.32 6.87
N LEU A 159 -6.51 3.52 7.47
CA LEU A 159 -7.83 3.97 7.89
C LEU A 159 -7.72 4.98 9.03
N HIS A 160 -6.86 4.77 10.03
CA HIS A 160 -6.63 5.74 11.09
C HIS A 160 -5.72 6.89 10.66
N LEU A 161 -4.69 6.61 9.85
CA LEU A 161 -3.75 7.63 9.39
C LEU A 161 -4.45 8.73 8.55
N VAL A 162 -5.33 8.32 7.64
CA VAL A 162 -6.02 9.22 6.71
C VAL A 162 -7.42 9.57 7.21
N GLY A 163 -8.10 8.58 7.81
CA GLY A 163 -9.46 8.71 8.30
C GLY A 163 -9.59 9.35 9.68
N ARG A 164 -8.55 9.23 10.52
CA ARG A 164 -8.50 9.55 11.96
C ARG A 164 -9.42 8.70 12.83
N ASP A 165 -10.67 8.50 12.41
CA ASP A 165 -11.67 7.71 13.12
C ASP A 165 -11.62 6.21 12.77
N GLY A 166 -10.77 5.79 11.83
CA GLY A 166 -10.64 4.42 11.37
C GLY A 166 -11.84 3.87 10.58
N THR A 167 -12.89 4.67 10.36
CA THR A 167 -14.17 4.22 9.79
C THR A 167 -14.67 5.08 8.63
N THR A 168 -14.06 6.24 8.39
CA THR A 168 -14.35 7.11 7.26
C THR A 168 -13.08 7.63 6.60
N LEU A 169 -13.10 7.81 5.28
CA LEU A 169 -12.00 8.43 4.53
C LEU A 169 -12.48 9.73 3.87
N PRO A 170 -11.63 10.76 3.75
CA PRO A 170 -11.95 11.94 2.97
C PRO A 170 -12.21 11.54 1.52
N VAL A 171 -13.19 12.15 0.86
CA VAL A 171 -13.48 11.87 -0.56
C VAL A 171 -12.63 12.72 -1.49
N PHE A 172 -12.27 13.92 -1.03
CA PHE A 172 -11.54 14.92 -1.80
C PHE A 172 -10.22 15.30 -1.13
N ASP A 173 -9.29 15.79 -1.95
CA ASP A 173 -8.12 16.54 -1.46
C ASP A 173 -8.52 17.97 -1.05
N GLU A 174 -7.54 18.74 -0.57
CA GLU A 174 -7.72 20.14 -0.16
C GLU A 174 -8.16 21.06 -1.32
N ASN A 175 -8.00 20.63 -2.58
CA ASN A 175 -8.40 21.36 -3.78
C ASN A 175 -9.75 20.88 -4.34
N GLY A 176 -10.42 19.93 -3.67
CA GLY A 176 -11.70 19.39 -4.11
C GLY A 176 -11.59 18.35 -5.23
N HIS A 177 -10.44 17.74 -5.47
CA HIS A 177 -10.27 16.61 -6.40
C HIS A 177 -10.57 15.28 -5.72
N PHE A 178 -11.25 14.37 -6.42
CA PHE A 178 -11.50 13.01 -5.91
C PHE A 178 -10.19 12.28 -5.62
N LEU A 179 -10.10 11.65 -4.44
CA LEU A 179 -8.96 10.81 -4.07
C LEU A 179 -9.01 9.42 -4.72
N SER A 180 -10.21 8.94 -5.07
CA SER A 180 -10.41 7.64 -5.72
C SER A 180 -11.36 7.75 -6.90
N GLN A 181 -11.11 6.91 -7.90
CA GLN A 181 -11.91 6.83 -9.12
C GLN A 181 -13.02 5.77 -9.06
N ASP A 182 -12.81 4.69 -8.30
CA ASP A 182 -13.69 3.51 -8.28
C ASP A 182 -13.91 2.92 -6.88
N ARG A 183 -13.54 3.70 -5.85
CA ARG A 183 -13.55 3.37 -4.41
C ARG A 183 -12.39 2.51 -3.93
N VAL A 184 -11.63 1.90 -4.83
CA VAL A 184 -10.49 1.06 -4.48
C VAL A 184 -9.21 1.76 -4.89
N HIS A 185 -9.09 2.14 -6.15
CA HIS A 185 -7.89 2.70 -6.74
C HIS A 185 -7.79 4.21 -6.58
N LEU A 186 -6.57 4.70 -6.38
CA LEU A 186 -6.33 6.13 -6.22
C LEU A 186 -6.27 6.83 -7.57
N THR A 187 -6.75 8.06 -7.58
CA THR A 187 -6.36 9.04 -8.60
C THR A 187 -4.95 9.54 -8.31
N LYS A 188 -4.34 10.31 -9.22
CA LYS A 188 -3.07 10.99 -8.93
C LYS A 188 -3.17 11.95 -7.73
N PRO A 189 -4.18 12.84 -7.63
CA PRO A 189 -4.42 13.61 -6.41
C PRO A 189 -4.54 12.73 -5.16
N GLY A 190 -5.21 11.57 -5.27
CA GLY A 190 -5.27 10.55 -4.24
C GLY A 190 -3.90 10.07 -3.76
N ALA A 191 -3.03 9.66 -4.69
CA ALA A 191 -1.68 9.21 -4.36
C ALA A 191 -0.85 10.32 -3.68
N ILE A 192 -0.94 11.56 -4.16
CA ILE A 192 -0.29 12.74 -3.54
C ILE A 192 -0.81 12.98 -2.12
N TYR A 193 -2.14 12.90 -1.92
CA TYR A 193 -2.76 13.11 -0.62
C TYR A 193 -2.28 12.09 0.42
N PHE A 194 -2.18 10.82 0.03
CA PHE A 194 -1.64 9.75 0.88
C PHE A 194 -0.13 9.91 1.09
N ALA A 195 0.63 10.29 0.07
CA ALA A 195 2.08 10.52 0.13
C ALA A 195 2.46 11.55 1.22
N GLN A 196 1.69 12.63 1.35
CA GLN A 196 1.93 13.66 2.36
C GLN A 196 1.72 13.18 3.80
N ARG A 197 1.04 12.04 4.00
CA ARG A 197 0.64 11.53 5.32
C ARG A 197 1.36 10.24 5.68
N ILE A 198 1.55 9.33 4.74
CA ILE A 198 2.05 7.99 5.04
C ILE A 198 3.47 7.98 5.57
N PHE A 199 4.35 8.85 5.05
CA PHE A 199 5.73 8.94 5.48
C PHE A 199 5.92 9.65 6.83
N THR A 200 4.82 10.06 7.51
CA THR A 200 4.87 10.46 8.92
C THR A 200 4.74 9.26 9.86
N ASP A 201 4.35 8.09 9.35
CA ASP A 201 4.21 6.87 10.15
C ASP A 201 5.60 6.28 10.48
N PRO A 202 5.89 5.98 11.77
CA PRO A 202 7.19 5.45 12.18
C PRO A 202 7.51 4.08 11.58
N ALA A 203 6.53 3.34 11.06
CA ALA A 203 6.79 2.10 10.34
C ALA A 203 7.67 2.32 9.10
N LEU A 204 7.47 3.45 8.41
CA LEU A 204 8.25 3.83 7.22
C LEU A 204 9.52 4.61 7.54
N ALA A 205 9.90 4.79 8.82
CA ALA A 205 11.19 5.38 9.17
C ALA A 205 12.38 4.59 8.58
N ALA A 206 12.19 3.31 8.24
CA ALA A 206 13.17 2.50 7.52
C ALA A 206 13.33 2.88 6.04
N LEU A 207 12.51 3.81 5.52
CA LEU A 207 12.59 4.35 4.17
C LEU A 207 13.12 5.80 4.15
N HIS A 208 13.61 6.30 5.29
CA HIS A 208 14.28 7.60 5.44
C HIS A 208 15.79 7.45 5.47
#